data_AF-A0A6I2KWS4-F1
#
_entry.id   AF-A0A6I2KWS4-F1
#
_cell.length_a   1.000
_cell.length_b   1.000
_cell.length_c   1.000
_cell.angle_alpha   90.00
_cell.angle_beta   90.00
_cell.angle_gamma   90.00
#
_symmetry.space_group_name_H-M   'P 1'
#
loop_
_entity.id
_entity.type
_entity.pdbx_description
1 polymer ?
#
loop_
_entity_poly.entity_id
_entity_poly.type
_entity_poly.pdbx_seq_one_letter_code
_entity_poly.pdbx_strand_id
1 'polypeptide(L)' 'MPQDSAVDILLAFDGSILEQGDGYWIKMEAKLVDISKAVPHGIRYSLTLHDPSGGRILGFADVYRRLGGV' A
#
# COMPACT_ATOMS: atom_id res chain seq x y z
N MET A 1 -9.82 -12.31 19.99
CA MET A 1 -8.70 -12.48 19.04
C MET A 1 -7.65 -11.46 19.44
N PRO A 2 -6.35 -11.81 19.51
CA PRO A 2 -5.35 -10.77 19.69
C PRO A 2 -5.54 -9.79 18.53
N GLN A 3 -5.55 -8.49 18.81
CA GLN A 3 -5.46 -7.48 17.76
C GLN A 3 -4.29 -7.88 16.87
N ASP A 4 -4.57 -8.15 15.59
CA ASP A 4 -3.55 -8.55 14.64
C ASP A 4 -2.65 -7.33 14.47
N SER A 5 -1.57 -7.25 15.26
CA SER A 5 -0.75 -6.05 15.40
C SER A 5 -0.21 -5.57 14.06
N ALA A 6 -0.02 -6.49 13.11
CA ALA A 6 0.34 -6.17 11.74
C ALA A 6 -0.73 -5.38 10.98
N VAL A 7 -2.02 -5.69 11.15
CA VAL A 7 -3.13 -4.96 10.51
C VAL A 7 -3.21 -3.55 11.06
N ASP A 8 -3.14 -3.39 12.38
CA ASP A 8 -3.15 -2.08 13.03
C ASP A 8 -1.97 -1.20 12.59
N ILE A 9 -0.78 -1.80 12.46
CA ILE A 9 0.42 -1.13 11.94
C ILE A 9 0.19 -0.65 10.51
N LEU A 10 -0.34 -1.51 9.62
CA LEU A 10 -0.59 -1.12 8.22
C LEU A 10 -1.61 0.01 8.12
N LEU A 11 -2.68 -0.03 8.92
CA LEU A 11 -3.67 1.05 8.97
C LEU A 11 -3.08 2.36 9.50
N ALA A 12 -2.17 2.29 10.48
CA ALA A 12 -1.48 3.47 10.98
C ALA A 12 -0.60 4.16 9.92
N PHE A 13 -0.18 3.43 8.89
CA PHE A 13 0.59 3.96 7.78
C PHE A 13 -0.26 4.44 6.60
N ASP A 14 -1.59 4.33 6.65
CA ASP A 14 -2.45 4.83 5.58
C ASP A 14 -2.24 6.33 5.34
N GLY A 15 -2.03 6.69 4.07
CA GLY A 15 -1.74 8.06 3.65
C GLY A 15 -0.31 8.54 3.90
N SER A 16 0.57 7.69 4.45
CA SER A 16 1.97 8.08 4.69
C SER A 16 2.72 8.31 3.38
N ILE A 17 3.55 9.35 3.38
CA ILE A 17 4.44 9.73 2.28
C ILE A 17 5.88 9.71 2.80
N LEU A 18 6.76 8.97 2.14
CA LEU A 18 8.18 8.86 2.49
C LEU A 18 9.03 9.36 1.32
N GLU A 19 9.61 10.54 1.49
CA GLU A 19 10.62 11.10 0.57
C GLU A 19 11.85 10.19 0.47
N GLN A 20 12.31 9.95 -0.74
CA GLN A 20 13.51 9.13 -1.04
C GLN A 20 14.68 9.96 -1.59
N GLY A 21 14.47 11.27 -1.82
CA GLY A 21 15.43 12.15 -2.47
C GLY A 21 15.19 12.26 -3.98
N ASP A 22 15.79 13.28 -4.60
CA ASP A 22 15.68 13.58 -6.04
C ASP A 22 14.23 13.71 -6.57
N GLY A 23 13.27 14.00 -5.69
CA GLY A 23 11.84 14.10 -6.01
C GLY A 23 11.11 12.75 -6.09
N TYR A 24 11.78 11.64 -5.76
CA TYR A 24 11.14 10.34 -5.61
C TYR A 24 10.50 10.20 -4.23
N TRP A 25 9.33 9.58 -4.20
CA TRP A 25 8.60 9.39 -2.95
C TRP A 25 7.79 8.10 -2.97
N ILE A 26 7.59 7.54 -1.78
CA ILE A 26 6.79 6.34 -1.56
C ILE A 26 5.46 6.74 -0.95
N LYS A 27 4.36 6.20 -1.49
CA LYS A 27 3.02 6.27 -0.90
C LYS A 27 2.67 4.95 -0.24
N MET A 28 2.12 5.03 0.98
CA MET A 28 1.41 3.92 1.61
C MET A 28 -0.08 4.23 1.67
N GLU A 29 -0.89 3.23 1.29
CA GLU A 29 -2.33 3.27 1.42
C GLU A 29 -2.80 1.95 2.03
N ALA A 30 -3.67 2.00 3.03
CA ALA A 30 -4.18 0.83 3.73
C ALA A 30 -5.63 1.07 4.18
N LYS A 31 -6.49 0.07 4.02
CA LYS A 31 -7.90 0.18 4.41
C LYS A 31 -8.50 -1.15 4.79
N LEU A 32 -9.39 -1.12 5.78
CA LEU A 32 -10.24 -2.24 6.12
C LEU A 32 -11.23 -2.52 4.98
N VAL A 33 -11.47 -3.80 4.72
CA VAL A 33 -12.44 -4.32 3.75
C VAL A 33 -13.11 -5.56 4.32
N ASP A 34 -14.24 -5.97 3.73
CA ASP A 34 -14.88 -7.22 4.09
C ASP A 34 -13.95 -8.42 3.84
N ILE A 35 -13.88 -9.30 4.83
CA ILE A 35 -13.11 -10.55 4.75
C ILE A 35 -13.68 -11.40 3.62
N SER A 36 -12.80 -11.89 2.76
CA SER A 36 -13.15 -12.79 1.67
C SER A 36 -12.02 -13.77 1.41
N LYS A 37 -12.26 -14.79 0.57
CA LYS A 37 -11.18 -15.70 0.12
C LYS A 37 -10.01 -14.96 -0.54
N ALA A 38 -10.27 -13.81 -1.18
CA ALA A 38 -9.25 -13.00 -1.82
C ALA A 38 -8.53 -12.05 -0.83
N VAL A 39 -9.16 -11.72 0.29
CA VAL A 39 -8.63 -10.83 1.33
C VAL A 39 -8.93 -11.43 2.71
N PRO A 40 -8.21 -12.49 3.12
CA PRO A 40 -8.55 -13.27 4.31
C PRO A 40 -8.38 -12.49 5.62
N HIS A 41 -7.51 -11.47 5.62
CA HIS A 41 -7.23 -10.63 6.78
C HIS A 41 -8.07 -9.34 6.84
N GLY A 42 -9.00 -9.14 5.91
CA GLY A 42 -9.92 -7.99 5.94
C GLY A 42 -9.24 -6.62 5.77
N ILE A 43 -8.05 -6.59 5.15
CA ILE A 43 -7.29 -5.36 4.88
C ILE A 43 -6.75 -5.40 3.46
N ARG A 44 -6.87 -4.28 2.75
CA ARG A 44 -6.11 -4.03 1.52
C ARG A 44 -5.04 -3.00 1.77
N TYR A 45 -3.89 -3.18 1.16
CA TYR A 45 -2.81 -2.21 1.25
C TYR A 45 -2.01 -2.14 -0.05
N SER A 46 -1.42 -0.97 -0.30
CA SER A 46 -0.48 -0.77 -1.39
C SER A 46 0.68 0.13 -0.97
N LEU A 47 1.85 -0.21 -1.49
CA LEU A 47 3.08 0.57 -1.40
C LEU A 47 3.49 0.95 -2.82
N THR A 48 3.53 2.23 -3.15
CA THR A 48 3.86 2.68 -4.52
C THR A 48 5.03 3.65 -4.51
N LEU A 49 5.97 3.47 -5.44
CA LEU A 49 7.06 4.41 -5.68
C LEU A 49 6.67 5.34 -6.84
N HIS A 50 6.87 6.63 -6.63
CA HIS A 50 6.61 7.67 -7.58
C HIS A 50 7.89 8.40 -7.98
N ASP A 51 7.97 8.79 -9.24
CA ASP A 51 9.01 9.66 -9.77
C ASP A 51 8.68 11.15 -9.54
N PRO A 52 9.60 12.08 -9.85
CA PRO A 52 9.40 13.52 -9.64
C PRO A 52 8.28 14.14 -10.48
N SER A 53 7.83 13.48 -11.54
CA SER A 53 6.67 13.91 -12.33
C SER A 53 5.34 13.45 -11.71
N GLY A 54 5.40 12.71 -10.61
CA GLY A 54 4.25 12.08 -9.93
C GLY A 54 3.87 10.72 -10.53
N GLY A 55 4.58 10.27 -11.56
CA GLY A 55 4.35 9.00 -12.24
C GLY A 55 4.65 7.82 -11.32
N ARG A 56 3.76 6.82 -11.27
CA ARG A 56 4.02 5.60 -10.51
C ARG A 56 4.93 4.66 -11.31
N ILE A 57 6.11 4.39 -10.76
CA ILE A 57 7.13 3.55 -11.42
C ILE A 57 7.23 2.14 -10.84
N LEU A 58 6.77 1.91 -9.60
CA LEU A 58 6.70 0.59 -8.97
C LEU A 58 5.52 0.52 -7.99
N GLY A 59 4.99 -0.68 -7.75
CA GLY A 59 4.12 -0.89 -6.60
C GLY A 59 3.99 -2.34 -6.14
N PHE A 60 3.74 -2.50 -4.85
CA PHE A 60 3.40 -3.75 -4.18
C PHE A 60 1.98 -3.63 -3.60
N ALA A 61 1.21 -4.71 -3.64
CA ALA A 61 -0.14 -4.74 -3.09
C ALA A 61 -0.48 -6.13 -2.52
N ASP A 62 -1.46 -6.18 -1.61
CA ASP A 62 -1.97 -7.39 -0.99
C ASP A 62 -2.61 -8.38 -1.98
N VAL A 63 -3.13 -7.86 -3.09
CA VAL A 63 -3.60 -8.65 -4.23
C VAL A 63 -2.63 -8.44 -5.39
N TYR A 64 -2.19 -9.54 -6.02
CA TYR A 64 -1.46 -9.49 -7.29
C TYR A 64 -2.38 -8.93 -8.38
N ARG A 65 -2.45 -7.60 -8.48
CA ARG A 65 -2.96 -6.92 -9.66
C ARG A 65 -1.73 -6.48 -10.44
N ARG A 66 -1.57 -6.98 -11.66
CA ARG A 66 -0.53 -6.51 -12.59
C ARG A 66 -0.65 -5.00 -12.68
N LEU A 67 0.26 -4.28 -12.03
CA LEU A 67 0.31 -2.83 -12.12
C LEU A 67 0.92 -2.55 -13.49
N GLY A 68 0.05 -2.26 -14.46
CA GLY A 68 0.46 -1.82 -15.79
C GLY A 68 1.34 -0.58 -15.65
N GLY A 69 2.56 -0.69 -16.16
CA GLY A 69 3.39 0.43 -16.56
C GLY A 69 3.27 0.61 -18.07
N VAL A 70 2.95 1.84 -18.46
CA VAL A 70 2.59 2.38 -19.79
C VAL A 70 1.19 2.01 -20.28
#